data_AF-A0A2D5H2C1-F1
#
_entry.id   AF-A0A2D5H2C1-F1
#
_cell.length_a   1.000
_cell.length_b   1.000
_cell.length_c   1.000
_cell.angle_alpha   90.00
_cell.angle_beta   90.00
_cell.angle_gamma   90.00
#
_symmetry.space_group_name_H-M   'P 1'
#
loop_
_entity.id
_entity.type
_entity.pdbx_description
1 polymer ?
#
loop_
_entity_poly.entity_id
_entity_poly.type
_entity_poly.pdbx_seq_one_letter_code
_entity_poly.pdbx_strand_id
1 'polypeptide(L)'
;MLMLAIAAFGWAFAAAAYAHEKEGWRQESSNLTETDRYGVQYDKRFEEAGNFRRQFRASWKDFIWNAIRQIPNAVSVISFNFQHRLWLVILFAVLEGGAVGLGYIMEKVGEGFVDTPEYP
;
A
#
# COMPACT_ATOMS: atom_id res chain seq x y z
N MET A 1 3.11 3.55 -17.45
CA MET A 1 1.93 3.02 -16.72
C MET A 1 2.30 2.32 -15.42
N LEU A 2 3.27 1.38 -15.43
CA LEU A 2 3.69 0.67 -14.21
C LEU A 2 4.19 1.61 -13.09
N MET A 3 5.02 2.60 -13.42
CA MET A 3 5.53 3.56 -12.43
C MET A 3 4.42 4.38 -11.76
N LEU A 4 3.45 4.86 -12.54
CA LEU A 4 2.29 5.58 -12.00
C LEU A 4 1.45 4.69 -11.07
N ALA A 5 1.32 3.40 -11.39
CA ALA A 5 0.65 2.46 -10.51
C ALA A 5 1.43 2.26 -9.20
N ILE A 6 2.75 2.06 -9.27
CA ILE A 6 3.61 1.91 -8.08
C ILE A 6 3.54 3.18 -7.20
N ALA A 7 3.65 4.36 -7.80
CA ALA A 7 3.55 5.64 -7.11
C ALA A 7 2.17 5.83 -6.44
N ALA A 8 1.08 5.50 -7.14
CA ALA A 8 -0.27 5.57 -6.58
C ALA A 8 -0.48 4.57 -5.42
N PHE A 9 0.08 3.37 -5.53
CA PHE A 9 0.09 2.41 -4.43
C PHE A 9 0.92 2.93 -3.25
N GLY A 10 2.13 3.43 -3.50
CA GLY A 10 3.00 4.01 -2.48
C GLY A 10 2.34 5.16 -1.73
N TRP A 11 1.68 6.04 -2.47
CA TRP A 11 0.86 7.11 -1.91
C TRP A 11 -0.26 6.59 -1.03
N ALA A 12 -1.02 5.59 -1.48
CA ALA A 12 -2.12 5.03 -0.71
C ALA A 12 -1.66 4.37 0.60
N PHE A 13 -0.52 3.68 0.59
CA PHE A 13 0.09 3.12 1.80
C PHE A 13 0.62 4.20 2.75
N ALA A 14 1.25 5.25 2.22
CA ALA A 14 1.73 6.38 3.02
C ALA A 14 0.57 7.14 3.69
N ALA A 15 -0.51 7.39 2.95
CA ALA A 15 -1.73 8.02 3.44
C ALA A 15 -2.44 7.15 4.49
N ALA A 16 -2.47 5.84 4.29
CA ALA A 16 -3.00 4.89 5.26
C ALA A 16 -2.22 4.88 6.57
N ALA A 17 -0.88 4.88 6.50
CA ALA A 17 -0.01 4.91 7.67
C ALA A 17 -0.20 6.21 8.47
N TYR A 18 -0.29 7.35 7.77
CA TYR A 18 -0.57 8.64 8.40
C TYR A 18 -1.95 8.66 9.08
N ALA A 19 -3.00 8.26 8.37
CA ALA A 19 -4.37 8.26 8.91
C ALA A 19 -4.52 7.30 10.10
N HIS A 20 -3.88 6.12 10.05
CA HIS A 20 -3.92 5.16 11.14
C HIS A 20 -3.27 5.71 12.41
N GLU A 21 -2.13 6.40 12.29
CA GLU A 21 -1.38 6.90 13.44
C GLU A 21 -1.91 8.24 13.98
N LYS A 22 -2.25 9.18 13.08
CA LYS A 22 -2.61 10.56 13.46
C LYS A 22 -4.11 10.78 13.57
N GLU A 23 -4.92 10.04 12.83
CA GLU A 23 -6.38 10.22 12.77
C GLU A 23 -7.15 9.05 13.41
N GLY A 24 -6.44 8.07 14.00
CA GLY A 24 -7.04 6.90 14.62
C GLY A 24 -7.77 5.97 13.65
N TRP A 25 -7.51 6.11 12.34
CA TRP A 25 -8.21 5.38 11.30
C TRP A 25 -8.01 3.87 11.47
N ARG A 26 -9.10 3.13 11.67
CA ARG A 26 -9.15 1.67 11.95
C ARG A 26 -8.50 1.21 13.26
N GLN A 27 -8.28 2.09 14.24
CA GLN A 27 -7.84 1.63 15.57
C GLN A 27 -8.97 0.93 16.35
N GLU A 28 -10.23 1.30 16.09
CA GLU A 28 -11.40 0.81 16.83
C GLU A 28 -11.68 -0.70 16.61
N SER A 29 -11.29 -1.26 15.46
CA SER A 29 -11.47 -2.70 15.17
C SER A 29 -10.45 -3.60 15.87
N SER A 30 -9.39 -3.05 16.48
CA SER A 30 -8.44 -3.81 17.27
C SER A 30 -8.87 -4.04 18.72
N ASN A 31 -9.87 -3.28 19.20
CA ASN A 31 -10.35 -3.30 20.59
C ASN A 31 -11.71 -3.99 20.77
N LEU A 32 -12.21 -4.73 19.78
CA LEU A 32 -13.51 -5.42 19.81
C LEU A 32 -13.51 -6.70 20.68
N THR A 33 -12.79 -6.69 21.80
CA THR A 33 -12.95 -7.70 22.85
C THR A 33 -14.09 -7.26 23.75
N GLU A 34 -15.33 -7.39 23.27
CA GLU A 34 -16.50 -7.11 24.11
C GLU A 34 -16.59 -8.23 25.16
N THR A 35 -16.48 -7.83 26.43
CA THR A 35 -16.58 -8.77 27.55
C THR A 35 -18.05 -8.92 27.89
N ASP A 36 -18.58 -10.15 27.80
CA ASP A 36 -19.94 -10.45 28.27
C ASP A 36 -20.05 -10.13 29.78
N ARG A 37 -21.27 -9.87 30.26
CA ARG A 37 -21.67 -9.80 31.68
C ARG A 37 -21.20 -11.02 32.51
N TYR A 38 -20.84 -12.13 31.86
CA TYR A 38 -20.24 -13.34 32.45
C TYR A 38 -18.70 -13.43 32.37
N GLY A 39 -18.01 -12.39 31.89
CA GLY A 39 -16.54 -12.35 31.86
C GLY A 39 -15.89 -13.14 30.71
N VAL A 40 -16.68 -13.65 29.77
CA VAL A 40 -16.18 -14.39 28.60
C VAL A 40 -15.82 -13.40 27.50
N GLN A 41 -14.56 -13.44 27.04
CA GLN A 41 -14.09 -12.69 25.88
C GLN A 41 -14.48 -13.45 24.61
N TYR A 42 -15.40 -12.88 23.83
CA TYR A 42 -15.72 -13.41 22.51
C TYR A 42 -14.92 -12.66 21.44
N ASP A 43 -14.10 -13.38 20.68
CA ASP A 43 -13.46 -12.80 19.49
C ASP A 43 -14.47 -12.77 18.34
N LYS A 44 -15.06 -11.59 18.10
CA LYS A 44 -16.04 -11.35 17.03
C LYS A 44 -15.51 -11.68 15.62
N ARG A 45 -14.20 -11.88 15.45
CA ARG A 45 -13.61 -12.29 14.16
C ARG A 45 -14.14 -13.63 13.66
N PHE A 46 -14.58 -14.53 14.55
CA PHE A 46 -15.06 -15.86 14.16
C PHE A 46 -16.52 -15.86 13.67
N GLU A 47 -17.35 -14.89 14.04
CA GLU A 47 -18.74 -14.76 13.54
C GLU A 47 -18.82 -14.21 12.11
N GLU A 48 -17.83 -13.42 11.69
CA GLU A 48 -17.89 -12.68 10.42
C GLU A 48 -17.33 -13.44 9.19
N ALA A 49 -16.88 -14.69 9.38
CA ALA A 49 -16.26 -15.51 8.32
C ALA A 49 -17.15 -15.69 7.07
N GLY A 50 -18.47 -15.54 7.19
CA GLY A 50 -19.41 -15.62 6.07
C GLY A 50 -19.36 -14.44 5.08
N ASN A 51 -18.73 -13.31 5.42
CA ASN A 51 -18.80 -12.08 4.62
C ASN A 51 -17.44 -11.49 4.21
N PHE A 52 -16.37 -12.30 4.20
CA PHE A 52 -15.01 -11.89 3.87
C PHE A 52 -14.91 -11.05 2.58
N ARG A 53 -15.62 -11.44 1.51
CA ARG A 53 -15.61 -10.69 0.22
C ARG A 53 -16.19 -9.28 0.35
N ARG A 54 -17.23 -9.12 1.16
CA ARG A 54 -17.89 -7.81 1.38
C ARG A 54 -17.01 -6.91 2.24
N GLN A 55 -16.41 -7.47 3.30
CA GLN A 55 -15.47 -6.75 4.16
C GLN A 55 -14.20 -6.34 3.43
N PHE A 56 -13.65 -7.23 2.60
CA PHE A 56 -12.50 -6.93 1.75
C PHE A 56 -12.83 -5.79 0.79
N ARG A 57 -13.96 -5.86 0.07
CA ARG A 57 -14.39 -4.80 -0.85
C ARG A 57 -14.61 -3.46 -0.17
N ALA A 58 -15.28 -3.45 0.99
CA ALA A 58 -15.45 -2.23 1.78
C ALA A 58 -14.09 -1.67 2.21
N SER A 59 -13.20 -2.54 2.70
CA SER A 59 -11.87 -2.16 3.16
C SER A 59 -11.00 -1.57 2.05
N TRP A 60 -11.09 -2.11 0.83
CA TRP A 60 -10.39 -1.59 -0.33
C TRP A 60 -10.94 -0.24 -0.79
N LYS A 61 -12.26 -0.07 -0.82
CA LYS A 61 -12.88 1.22 -1.18
C LYS A 61 -12.47 2.31 -0.19
N ASP A 62 -12.50 2.01 1.11
CA ASP A 62 -12.10 2.97 2.15
C ASP A 62 -10.61 3.31 2.08
N PHE A 63 -9.76 2.34 1.75
CA PHE A 63 -8.32 2.57 1.57
C PHE A 63 -8.05 3.53 0.40
N ILE A 64 -8.71 3.32 -0.74
CA ILE A 64 -8.60 4.21 -1.91
C ILE A 64 -9.18 5.59 -1.58
N TRP A 65 -10.33 5.65 -0.91
CA TRP A 65 -10.97 6.90 -0.54
C TRP A 65 -10.11 7.73 0.44
N ASN A 66 -9.46 7.06 1.40
CA ASN A 66 -8.51 7.72 2.30
C ASN A 66 -7.32 8.30 1.54
N ALA A 67 -6.77 7.55 0.58
CA ALA A 67 -5.67 8.04 -0.25
C ALA A 67 -6.05 9.32 -1.02
N ILE A 68 -7.28 9.40 -1.53
CA ILE A 68 -7.79 10.60 -2.22
C ILE A 68 -8.00 11.75 -1.23
N ARG A 69 -8.62 11.46 -0.07
CA ARG A 69 -8.90 12.46 0.98
C ARG A 69 -7.62 13.11 1.53
N GLN A 70 -6.50 12.39 1.51
CA GLN A 70 -5.22 12.88 2.01
C GLN A 70 -4.43 13.72 0.98
N ILE A 71 -4.88 13.84 -0.28
CA ILE A 71 -4.20 14.65 -1.31
C ILE A 71 -3.97 16.10 -0.85
N PRO A 72 -4.96 16.81 -0.26
CA PRO A 72 -4.75 18.17 0.25
C PRO A 72 -3.72 18.24 1.40
N ASN A 73 -3.50 17.13 2.10
CA ASN A 73 -2.58 17.02 3.25
C ASN A 73 -1.25 16.34 2.88
N ALA A 74 -0.87 16.35 1.59
CA ALA A 74 0.26 15.57 1.10
C ALA A 74 1.59 15.89 1.79
N VAL A 75 1.85 17.15 2.10
CA VAL A 75 3.09 17.55 2.78
C VAL A 75 3.20 16.91 4.16
N SER A 76 2.11 16.85 4.93
CA SER A 76 2.09 16.25 6.26
C SER A 76 2.22 14.73 6.20
N VAL A 77 1.59 14.09 5.21
CA VAL A 77 1.72 12.65 4.99
C VAL A 77 3.16 12.29 4.64
N ILE A 78 3.78 13.05 3.74
CA ILE A 78 5.17 12.83 3.31
C ILE A 78 6.11 13.03 4.51
N SER A 79 6.03 14.16 5.21
CA SER A 79 6.91 14.45 6.33
C SER A 79 6.79 13.42 7.45
N PHE A 80 5.56 13.00 7.78
CA PHE A 80 5.30 11.93 8.73
C PHE A 80 5.97 10.62 8.32
N ASN A 81 5.88 10.23 7.04
CA ASN A 81 6.47 8.97 6.59
C ASN A 81 8.00 9.02 6.63
N PHE A 82 8.63 10.17 6.30
CA PHE A 82 10.07 10.34 6.48
C PHE A 82 10.51 10.27 7.95
N GLN A 83 9.67 10.71 8.89
CA GLN A 83 10.00 10.73 10.33
C GLN A 83 9.70 9.42 11.06
N HIS A 84 8.58 8.76 10.73
CA HIS A 84 8.04 7.63 11.51
C HIS A 84 8.00 6.30 10.75
N ARG A 85 8.06 6.34 9.42
CA ARG A 85 7.86 5.17 8.55
C ARG A 85 8.83 5.18 7.37
N LEU A 86 10.09 5.54 7.61
CA LEU A 86 11.11 5.70 6.58
C LEU A 86 11.33 4.41 5.75
N TRP A 87 11.07 3.24 6.35
CA TRP A 87 11.10 1.96 5.65
C TRP A 87 10.09 1.89 4.49
N LEU A 88 8.90 2.50 4.61
CA LEU A 88 7.92 2.56 3.51
C LEU A 88 8.48 3.38 2.35
N VAL A 89 9.12 4.51 2.67
CA VAL A 89 9.74 5.38 1.66
C VAL A 89 10.84 4.63 0.90
N ILE A 90 11.73 3.94 1.62
CA ILE A 90 12.78 3.12 1.02
C ILE A 90 12.19 2.00 0.15
N LEU A 91 11.16 1.31 0.63
CA LEU A 91 10.52 0.22 -0.10
C LEU A 91 10.01 0.69 -1.48
N PHE A 92 9.26 1.80 -1.52
CA PHE A 92 8.74 2.32 -2.79
C PHE A 92 9.84 2.91 -3.67
N ALA A 93 10.87 3.54 -3.09
CA ALA A 93 12.03 4.00 -3.85
C ALA A 93 12.78 2.84 -4.52
N VAL A 94 12.97 1.72 -3.81
CA VAL A 94 13.59 0.51 -4.38
C VAL A 94 12.69 -0.15 -5.43
N LEU A 95 11.37 -0.17 -5.24
CA LEU A 95 10.44 -0.71 -6.22
C LEU A 95 10.43 0.11 -7.52
N GLU A 96 10.39 1.44 -7.42
CA GLU A 96 10.44 2.31 -8.58
C GLU A 96 11.81 2.25 -9.27
N GLY A 97 12.90 2.34 -8.51
CA GLY A 97 14.26 2.23 -9.04
C GLY A 97 14.52 0.85 -9.67
N GLY A 98 14.03 -0.22 -9.05
CA GLY A 98 14.11 -1.58 -9.57
C GLY A 98 13.32 -1.75 -10.87
N ALA A 99 12.12 -1.17 -10.97
CA ALA A 99 11.33 -1.19 -12.21
C ALA A 99 12.05 -0.47 -13.36
N VAL A 100 12.68 0.68 -13.09
CA VAL A 100 13.49 1.41 -14.08
C VAL A 100 14.72 0.61 -14.48
N GLY A 101 15.46 0.08 -13.51
CA GLY A 101 16.65 -0.72 -13.74
C GLY A 101 16.36 -1.99 -14.55
N LEU A 102 15.27 -2.70 -14.23
CA LEU A 102 14.81 -3.85 -15.00
C LEU A 102 14.41 -3.48 -16.42
N GLY A 103 13.69 -2.36 -16.61
CA GLY A 103 13.34 -1.86 -17.93
C GLY A 103 14.58 -1.58 -18.78
N TYR A 104 15.57 -0.90 -18.22
CA TYR A 104 16.83 -0.59 -18.90
C TYR A 104 17.63 -1.86 -19.28
N ILE A 105 17.72 -2.83 -18.38
CA ILE A 105 18.40 -4.11 -18.67
C ILE A 105 17.67 -4.85 -19.78
N MET A 106 16.33 -4.89 -19.77
CA MET A 106 15.57 -5.55 -20.82
C MET A 106 15.73 -4.88 -22.18
N GLU A 107 15.78 -3.54 -22.24
CA GLU A 107 16.05 -2.80 -23.47
C GLU A 107 17.44 -3.14 -24.03
N LYS A 108 18.48 -3.08 -23.18
CA LYS A 108 19.87 -3.45 -23.54
C LYS A 108 20.01 -4.89 -24.04
N VAL A 109 19.33 -5.82 -23.38
CA VAL A 109 19.34 -7.24 -23.76
C VAL A 109 18.60 -7.42 -25.09
N GLY A 110 17.50 -6.71 -25.30
CA GLY A 110 16.76 -6.72 -26.57
C GLY A 110 17.58 -6.21 -27.75
N GLU A 111 18.31 -5.11 -27.59
CA GLU A 111 19.23 -4.57 -28.61
C GLU A 111 20.29 -5.61 -29.02
N GLY A 112 20.86 -6.33 -28.04
CA GLY A 112 21.86 -7.38 -28.29
C GLY A 112 21.36 -8.61 -29.08
N PHE A 113 20.04 -8.77 -29.23
CA PHE A 113 19.45 -9.83 -30.06
C PHE A 113 19.03 -9.36 -31.46
N VAL A 114 19.02 -8.05 -31.74
CA VAL A 114 18.63 -7.47 -33.03
C VAL A 114 19.82 -7.30 -33.99
N ASP A 115 21.06 -7.27 -33.47
CA ASP A 115 22.29 -7.37 -34.27
C ASP A 115 22.50 -8.83 -34.75
N THR A 116 21.62 -9.31 -35.62
CA THR A 116 21.89 -10.51 -36.42
C THR A 116 23.02 -10.19 -37.42
N PRO A 117 24.07 -11.01 -37.52
CA PRO A 117 25.21 -10.73 -38.39
C PRO A 117 24.77 -10.68 -39.86
N GLU A 118 25.14 -9.60 -40.55
CA GLU A 118 25.15 -9.59 -42.02
C GLU A 118 26.15 -10.67 -42.48
N TYR A 119 25.63 -11.75 -43.07
CA TYR A 119 26.46 -12.75 -43.73
C TYR A 119 27.13 -12.13 -44.97
N PRO A 120 28.43 -12.41 -45.23
CA PRO A 120 29.13 -11.95 -46.42
C PRO A 120 28.59 -12.56 -47.72
#